data_AF-A0A7J9Z4I4-F1
#
_entry.id   AF-A0A7J9Z4I4-F1
#
_cell.length_a   1.000
_cell.length_b   1.000
_cell.length_c   1.000
_cell.angle_alpha   90.00
_cell.angle_beta   90.00
_cell.angle_gamma   90.00
#
_symmetry.space_group_name_H-M   'P 1'
#
loop_
_entity.id
_entity.type
_entity.pdbx_description
1 polymer ?
#
loop_
_entity_poly.entity_id
_entity_poly.type
_entity_poly.pdbx_seq_one_letter_code
_entity_poly.pdbx_strand_id
1 'polypeptide(L)'
;MCSPRRNGRRRDGDGRRRGPDRWRRRPPTVRGVQSPSASPLVVGFDLDLTLTDPRAGIGRIYEEIAARSGHPIDVEVVVGRLGPPLEWELAQWLPADLVDDNAAYYRTVYDDVATPATTMLPGADAAIEAVRRLGGRVLVVTAKQAATAETTLRHVGLEVDEVIGGLWAEAKGDALRERGGQVFVGDHPGDVRAARAAGAVSVGVRTGGVAPEDADVVLDDLTGFPAWLEEHLLTTRLAALDARLHELGRVVVAFSGGADSAFLLAAAVRTLGRDNVVAATAVSSSLPASELDAARRFADDLGVRHVTPATEEIGREGYQANEGDRCYFCKAELVEVLGPLAEREGVEHVATGTNADDAADRFRPGIRAAAERGAATPLLDAGLGKAQVREASRRWGLSTWDKPAAACLSSRIAYGVRITSVRLARVERAEARLRDVLAEERIPVRNLRVRDLGAHAKVEVDREHVAAVADSRAARAAVADAGFDRVEIDTQGFRTGSMNELLK
;
A
#
# COMPACT_ATOMS: atom_id res chain seq x y z
N MET A 1 -12.70 -90.69 30.83
CA MET A 1 -14.15 -90.91 30.68
C MET A 1 -14.65 -90.12 29.48
N CYS A 2 -15.37 -90.81 28.59
CA CYS A 2 -16.14 -90.36 27.43
C CYS A 2 -15.47 -89.60 26.26
N SER A 3 -15.71 -90.19 25.09
CA SER A 3 -15.37 -89.84 23.71
C SER A 3 -16.47 -88.93 23.09
N PRO A 4 -16.67 -88.82 21.76
CA PRO A 4 -16.03 -87.93 20.77
C PRO A 4 -17.05 -87.00 20.04
N ARG A 5 -16.58 -86.19 19.07
CA ARG A 5 -17.11 -86.02 17.67
C ARG A 5 -17.07 -84.58 17.11
N ARG A 6 -16.49 -84.49 15.90
CA ARG A 6 -16.87 -83.77 14.66
C ARG A 6 -17.91 -82.65 14.78
N ASN A 7 -17.78 -81.49 14.13
CA ASN A 7 -17.83 -81.28 12.67
C ASN A 7 -17.74 -79.76 12.40
N GLY A 8 -17.26 -79.31 11.23
CA GLY A 8 -17.60 -77.94 10.78
C GLY A 8 -16.63 -77.28 9.79
N ARG A 9 -16.96 -77.34 8.51
CA ARG A 9 -16.29 -76.71 7.35
C ARG A 9 -16.37 -75.17 7.38
N ARG A 10 -15.36 -74.46 6.83
CA ARG A 10 -15.40 -73.72 5.53
C ARG A 10 -14.35 -72.58 5.44
N ARG A 11 -13.55 -72.68 4.36
CA ARG A 11 -13.11 -71.67 3.36
C ARG A 11 -12.36 -70.38 3.77
N ASP A 12 -11.14 -70.34 3.23
CA ASP A 12 -10.55 -69.34 2.33
C ASP A 12 -10.50 -67.86 2.76
N GLY A 13 -9.27 -67.35 2.90
CA GLY A 13 -8.98 -65.93 3.10
C GLY A 13 -7.51 -65.63 2.83
N ASP A 14 -7.22 -65.38 1.55
CA ASP A 14 -5.97 -64.96 0.92
C ASP A 14 -5.17 -63.91 1.72
N GLY A 15 -3.86 -64.14 1.79
CA GLY A 15 -2.91 -63.32 2.51
C GLY A 15 -2.52 -62.07 1.72
N ARG A 16 -2.76 -60.90 2.29
CA ARG A 16 -2.09 -59.65 1.86
C ARG A 16 -1.43 -58.99 3.06
N ARG A 17 -0.09 -58.97 3.02
CA ARG A 17 0.80 -58.24 3.92
C ARG A 17 0.49 -56.75 3.81
N ARG A 18 0.05 -56.13 4.93
CA ARG A 18 -0.06 -54.67 5.07
C ARG A 18 1.30 -54.12 5.51
N GLY A 19 1.89 -53.24 4.70
CA GLY A 19 3.04 -52.41 5.11
C GLY A 19 2.61 -51.31 6.08
N PRO A 20 3.54 -50.71 6.85
CA PRO A 20 3.20 -49.73 7.87
C PRO A 20 2.84 -48.38 7.25
N ASP A 21 1.64 -47.94 7.58
CA ASP A 21 1.00 -46.66 7.24
C ASP A 21 1.73 -45.51 7.96
N ARG A 22 2.70 -44.86 7.30
CA ARG A 22 3.52 -43.77 7.88
C ARG A 22 3.23 -42.37 7.31
N TRP A 23 2.18 -42.21 6.52
CA TRP A 23 1.84 -40.96 5.83
C TRP A 23 0.47 -40.40 6.22
N ARG A 24 0.21 -40.24 7.52
CA ARG A 24 -0.90 -39.41 8.03
C ARG A 24 -0.49 -38.68 9.30
N ARG A 25 0.45 -37.75 9.20
CA ARG A 25 0.56 -36.66 10.17
C ARG A 25 0.02 -35.40 9.48
N ARG A 26 -1.04 -34.83 10.04
CA ARG A 26 -1.49 -33.47 9.70
C ARG A 26 -0.29 -32.53 9.88
N PRO A 27 0.00 -31.62 8.93
CA PRO A 27 1.04 -30.62 9.13
C PRO A 27 0.70 -29.79 10.38
N PRO A 28 1.72 -29.34 11.14
CA PRO A 28 1.50 -28.45 12.26
C PRO A 28 0.81 -27.19 11.74
N THR A 29 -0.27 -26.79 12.41
CA THR A 29 -0.93 -25.50 12.18
C THR A 29 0.05 -24.40 12.55
N VAL A 30 0.57 -23.67 11.56
CA VAL A 30 1.27 -22.41 11.76
C VAL A 30 0.30 -21.49 12.50
N ARG A 31 0.65 -21.07 13.72
CA ARG A 31 -0.17 -20.13 14.48
C ARG A 31 -0.13 -18.80 13.74
N GLY A 32 -1.22 -18.43 13.09
CA GLY A 32 -1.41 -17.08 12.59
C GLY A 32 -1.41 -16.11 13.77
N VAL A 33 -0.34 -15.35 13.91
CA VAL A 33 -0.37 -14.13 14.73
C VAL A 33 -1.33 -13.19 14.01
N GLN A 34 -2.49 -12.90 14.61
CA GLN A 34 -3.37 -11.85 14.11
C GLN A 34 -2.65 -10.51 14.31
N SER A 35 -2.06 -9.99 13.23
CA SER A 35 -1.48 -8.65 13.21
C SER A 35 -2.61 -7.62 13.32
N PRO A 36 -2.49 -6.56 14.14
CA PRO A 36 -3.42 -5.45 14.08
C PRO A 36 -3.33 -4.85 12.67
N SER A 37 -4.42 -4.93 11.90
CA SER A 37 -4.50 -4.25 10.61
C SER A 37 -4.23 -2.76 10.85
N ALA A 38 -3.22 -2.20 10.17
CA ALA A 38 -2.93 -0.78 10.24
C ALA A 38 -4.23 0.01 10.00
N SER A 39 -4.64 0.79 10.99
CA SER A 39 -5.86 1.59 10.87
C SER A 39 -5.68 2.63 9.76
N PRO A 40 -6.72 2.91 8.96
CA PRO A 40 -6.63 3.88 7.88
C PRO A 40 -6.18 5.24 8.43
N LEU A 41 -5.39 5.97 7.64
CA LEU A 41 -4.92 7.31 8.00
C LEU A 41 -6.11 8.23 8.25
N VAL A 42 -6.08 8.99 9.34
CA VAL A 42 -7.07 10.02 9.65
C VAL A 42 -6.32 11.27 10.07
N VAL A 43 -6.53 12.37 9.35
CA VAL A 43 -5.93 13.68 9.63
C VAL A 43 -7.05 14.66 9.93
N GLY A 44 -6.96 15.30 11.10
CA GLY A 44 -7.84 16.41 11.45
C GLY A 44 -7.18 17.76 11.17
N PHE A 45 -7.99 18.73 10.75
CA PHE A 45 -7.59 20.12 10.55
C PHE A 45 -8.50 21.02 11.36
N ASP A 46 -7.95 22.07 11.97
CA ASP A 46 -8.75 23.25 12.27
C ASP A 46 -9.15 23.97 10.96
N LEU A 47 -10.16 24.85 11.03
CA LEU A 47 -10.71 25.53 9.88
C LEU A 47 -10.15 26.95 9.70
N ASP A 48 -10.29 27.78 10.73
CA ASP A 48 -10.06 29.23 10.61
C ASP A 48 -8.58 29.49 10.86
N LEU A 49 -7.95 30.28 9.98
CA LEU A 49 -6.50 30.51 9.96
C LEU A 49 -5.65 29.26 9.76
N THR A 50 -6.25 28.08 9.55
CA THR A 50 -5.56 26.86 9.13
C THR A 50 -5.87 26.50 7.67
N LEU A 51 -7.13 26.21 7.34
CA LEU A 51 -7.57 25.93 5.96
C LEU A 51 -8.07 27.17 5.23
N THR A 52 -8.68 28.09 5.98
CA THR A 52 -9.36 29.27 5.43
C THR A 52 -8.93 30.56 6.12
N ASP A 53 -9.00 31.67 5.40
CA ASP A 53 -8.76 33.00 5.92
C ASP A 53 -10.08 33.78 5.98
N PRO A 54 -10.74 33.80 7.15
CA PRO A 54 -12.02 34.51 7.34
C PRO A 54 -11.83 35.97 7.77
N ARG A 55 -10.59 36.48 7.91
CA ARG A 55 -10.29 37.76 8.60
C ARG A 55 -11.05 38.94 8.03
N ALA A 56 -11.06 39.08 6.70
CA ALA A 56 -11.77 40.17 6.02
C ALA A 56 -13.28 40.17 6.31
N GLY A 57 -13.87 38.97 6.39
CA GLY A 57 -15.27 38.77 6.67
C GLY A 57 -15.63 39.03 8.13
N ILE A 58 -14.86 38.43 9.04
CA ILE A 58 -15.02 38.61 10.48
C ILE A 58 -14.83 40.07 10.88
N GLY A 59 -13.83 40.75 10.30
CA GLY A 59 -13.57 42.16 10.57
C GLY A 59 -14.79 43.04 10.32
N ARG A 60 -15.47 42.86 9.18
CA ARG A 60 -16.71 43.58 8.84
C ARG A 60 -17.82 43.34 9.86
N ILE A 61 -18.00 42.10 10.33
CA ILE A 61 -19.02 41.80 11.35
C ILE A 61 -18.69 42.51 12.66
N TYR A 62 -17.42 42.57 13.07
CA TYR A 62 -17.02 43.29 14.27
C TYR A 62 -17.16 44.81 14.13
N GLU A 63 -16.96 45.39 12.94
CA GLU A 63 -17.29 46.80 12.66
C GLU A 63 -18.79 47.07 12.85
N GLU A 64 -19.65 46.17 12.37
CA GLU A 64 -21.11 46.26 12.57
C GLU A 64 -21.50 46.13 14.04
N ILE A 65 -20.88 45.21 14.79
CA ILE A 65 -21.10 45.04 16.22
C ILE A 65 -20.67 46.29 16.99
N ALA A 66 -19.52 46.88 16.66
CA ALA A 66 -19.06 48.12 17.27
C ALA A 66 -20.07 49.27 17.04
N ALA A 67 -20.55 49.42 15.79
CA ALA A 67 -21.56 50.42 15.45
C ALA A 67 -22.91 50.19 16.15
N ARG A 68 -23.34 48.92 16.24
CA ARG A 68 -24.62 48.54 16.87
C ARG A 68 -24.59 48.68 18.39
N SER A 69 -23.51 48.25 19.02
CA SER A 69 -23.37 48.25 20.49
C SER A 69 -22.97 49.62 21.04
N GLY A 70 -22.43 50.52 20.20
CA GLY A 70 -21.88 51.81 20.63
C GLY A 70 -20.56 51.70 21.40
N HIS A 71 -19.94 50.50 21.43
CA HIS A 71 -18.67 50.25 22.09
C HIS A 71 -17.54 50.13 21.06
N PRO A 72 -16.41 50.83 21.24
CA PRO A 72 -15.29 50.73 20.31
C PRO A 72 -14.65 49.33 20.36
N ILE A 73 -14.39 48.77 19.19
CA ILE A 73 -13.68 47.48 19.03
C ILE A 73 -12.47 47.71 18.13
N ASP A 74 -11.29 47.27 18.56
CA ASP A 74 -10.11 47.21 17.69
C ASP A 74 -10.18 45.94 16.84
N VAL A 75 -10.65 46.11 15.60
CA VAL A 75 -10.87 45.00 14.67
C VAL A 75 -9.56 44.32 14.28
N GLU A 76 -8.46 45.07 14.18
CA GLU A 76 -7.15 44.51 13.83
C GLU A 76 -6.66 43.55 14.93
N VAL A 77 -6.88 43.91 16.19
CA VAL A 77 -6.58 43.02 17.33
C VAL A 77 -7.46 41.76 17.28
N VAL A 78 -8.76 41.90 16.99
CA VAL A 78 -9.69 40.76 16.90
C VAL A 78 -9.26 39.78 15.81
N VAL A 79 -9.07 40.25 14.58
CA VAL A 79 -8.72 39.38 13.44
C VAL A 79 -7.28 38.84 13.55
N GLY A 80 -6.44 39.52 14.33
CA GLY A 80 -5.07 39.11 14.65
C GLY A 80 -4.94 38.04 15.74
N ARG A 81 -6.03 37.61 16.39
CA ARG A 81 -5.98 36.55 17.42
C ARG A 81 -7.17 35.57 17.36
N LEU A 82 -7.71 35.35 16.17
CA LEU A 82 -8.79 34.38 15.97
C LEU A 82 -8.39 33.00 16.51
N GLY A 83 -9.42 32.23 16.91
CA GLY A 83 -9.26 30.93 17.53
C GLY A 83 -10.20 30.76 18.72
N PRO A 84 -10.07 31.59 19.78
CA PRO A 84 -10.88 31.46 20.98
C PRO A 84 -12.40 31.48 20.70
N PRO A 85 -13.23 30.89 21.58
CA PRO A 85 -14.68 30.98 21.48
C PRO A 85 -15.15 32.44 21.33
N LEU A 86 -16.12 32.65 20.44
CA LEU A 86 -16.65 33.98 20.07
C LEU A 86 -17.02 34.84 21.28
N GLU A 87 -17.73 34.26 22.26
CA GLU A 87 -18.15 34.94 23.47
C GLU A 87 -16.97 35.45 24.29
N TRP A 88 -15.86 34.74 24.31
CA TRP A 88 -14.66 35.15 25.05
C TRP A 88 -14.01 36.37 24.42
N GLU A 89 -13.97 36.42 23.09
CA GLU A 89 -13.45 37.58 22.36
C GLU A 89 -14.39 38.78 22.53
N LEU A 90 -15.70 38.61 22.36
CA LEU A 90 -16.68 39.69 22.57
C LEU A 90 -16.63 40.27 23.98
N ALA A 91 -16.42 39.43 25.01
CA ALA A 91 -16.28 39.87 26.40
C ALA A 91 -15.04 40.74 26.68
N GLN A 92 -14.06 40.78 25.77
CA GLN A 92 -12.93 41.73 25.88
C GLN A 92 -13.33 43.16 25.52
N TRP A 93 -14.42 43.33 24.75
CA TRP A 93 -14.82 44.59 24.16
C TRP A 93 -16.17 45.10 24.66
N LEU A 94 -17.05 44.18 25.04
CA LEU A 94 -18.43 44.46 25.41
C LEU A 94 -18.69 44.18 26.89
N PRO A 95 -19.57 44.97 27.54
CA PRO A 95 -20.20 44.60 28.80
C PRO A 95 -20.85 43.21 28.75
N ALA A 96 -20.83 42.49 29.88
CA ALA A 96 -21.30 41.11 29.96
C ALA A 96 -22.77 40.93 29.53
N ASP A 97 -23.62 41.92 29.76
CA ASP A 97 -25.04 41.93 29.38
C ASP A 97 -25.26 42.10 27.86
N LEU A 98 -24.23 42.49 27.10
CA LEU A 98 -24.30 42.65 25.64
C LEU A 98 -23.64 41.50 24.87
N VAL A 99 -22.89 40.60 25.53
CA VAL A 99 -22.12 39.55 24.84
C VAL A 99 -23.02 38.57 24.11
N ASP A 100 -24.04 38.03 24.78
CA ASP A 100 -24.90 36.98 24.20
C ASP A 100 -25.70 37.49 22.99
N ASP A 101 -26.27 38.69 23.10
CA ASP A 101 -27.05 39.32 22.02
C ASP A 101 -26.18 39.61 20.79
N ASN A 102 -24.93 40.03 20.98
CA ASN A 102 -24.01 40.29 19.87
C ASN A 102 -23.41 38.99 19.31
N ALA A 103 -23.22 37.95 20.12
CA ALA A 103 -22.85 36.62 19.65
C ALA A 103 -23.96 35.99 18.78
N ALA A 104 -25.23 36.17 19.17
CA ALA A 104 -26.37 35.77 18.36
C ALA A 104 -26.46 36.55 17.03
N TYR A 105 -26.18 37.86 17.07
CA TYR A 105 -26.10 38.67 15.86
C TYR A 105 -25.00 38.20 14.91
N TYR A 106 -23.78 38.04 15.44
CA TYR A 106 -22.62 37.57 14.68
C TYR A 106 -22.96 36.31 13.88
N ARG A 107 -23.59 35.32 14.55
CA ARG A 107 -23.98 34.06 13.92
C ARG A 107 -25.06 34.23 12.86
N THR A 108 -25.98 35.17 13.06
CA THR A 108 -27.06 35.49 12.12
C THR A 108 -26.51 36.03 10.81
N VAL A 109 -25.50 36.91 10.88
CA VAL A 109 -24.94 37.60 9.70
C VAL A 109 -23.72 36.89 9.12
N TYR A 110 -23.18 35.86 9.78
CA TYR A 110 -21.92 35.23 9.39
C TYR A 110 -21.93 34.73 7.94
N ASP A 111 -22.97 33.98 7.56
CA ASP A 111 -23.03 33.37 6.22
C ASP A 111 -23.25 34.42 5.12
N ASP A 112 -23.83 35.57 5.45
CA ASP A 112 -24.07 36.67 4.50
C ASP A 112 -22.85 37.61 4.38
N VAL A 113 -22.08 37.78 5.45
CA VAL A 113 -21.00 38.76 5.53
C VAL A 113 -19.62 38.10 5.47
N ALA A 114 -19.36 37.13 6.34
CA ALA A 114 -18.03 36.54 6.48
C ALA A 114 -17.74 35.45 5.46
N THR A 115 -18.69 34.54 5.23
CA THR A 115 -18.49 33.44 4.28
C THR A 115 -18.10 33.93 2.88
N PRO A 116 -18.78 34.92 2.25
CA PRO A 116 -18.42 35.38 0.90
C PRO A 116 -17.08 36.11 0.80
N ALA A 117 -16.54 36.55 1.93
CA ALA A 117 -15.23 37.21 2.03
C ALA A 117 -14.12 36.24 2.45
N THR A 118 -14.46 34.99 2.79
CA THR A 118 -13.50 33.98 3.24
C THR A 118 -12.74 33.43 2.05
N THR A 119 -11.42 33.38 2.15
CA THR A 119 -10.55 32.80 1.12
C THR A 119 -9.86 31.53 1.63
N MET A 120 -9.28 30.75 0.73
CA MET A 120 -8.48 29.59 1.10
C MET A 120 -7.05 30.00 1.44
N LEU A 121 -6.46 29.42 2.49
CA LEU A 121 -5.06 29.64 2.81
C LEU A 121 -4.13 28.86 1.87
N PRO A 122 -2.89 29.34 1.64
CA PRO A 122 -1.94 28.67 0.77
C PRO A 122 -1.72 27.19 1.14
N GLY A 123 -1.93 26.29 0.18
CA GLY A 123 -1.69 24.85 0.32
C GLY A 123 -2.81 24.04 0.98
N ALA A 124 -3.94 24.63 1.35
CA ALA A 124 -5.04 23.91 1.98
C ALA A 124 -5.65 22.81 1.08
N ASP A 125 -5.84 23.09 -0.21
CA ASP A 125 -6.26 22.12 -1.22
C ASP A 125 -5.25 20.97 -1.36
N ALA A 126 -3.97 21.32 -1.55
CA ALA A 126 -2.89 20.35 -1.70
C ALA A 126 -2.71 19.47 -0.44
N ALA A 127 -2.95 20.02 0.75
CA ALA A 127 -2.92 19.27 2.00
C ALA A 127 -4.03 18.22 2.08
N ILE A 128 -5.26 18.60 1.74
CA ILE A 128 -6.41 17.68 1.68
C ILE A 128 -6.17 16.60 0.61
N GLU A 129 -5.72 16.99 -0.58
CA GLU A 129 -5.39 16.05 -1.66
C GLU A 129 -4.27 15.08 -1.26
N ALA A 130 -3.26 15.53 -0.51
CA ALA A 130 -2.19 14.67 -0.03
C ALA A 130 -2.72 13.56 0.88
N VAL A 131 -3.59 13.89 1.83
CA VAL A 131 -4.23 12.89 2.71
C VAL A 131 -5.03 11.88 1.89
N ARG A 132 -5.83 12.36 0.92
CA ARG A 132 -6.63 11.49 0.04
C ARG A 132 -5.78 10.58 -0.85
N ARG A 133 -4.69 11.10 -1.43
CA ARG A 133 -3.74 10.33 -2.24
C ARG A 133 -3.11 9.19 -1.45
N LEU A 134 -2.94 9.36 -0.14
CA LEU A 134 -2.43 8.37 0.79
C LEU A 134 -3.52 7.43 1.35
N GLY A 135 -4.74 7.49 0.79
CA GLY A 135 -5.88 6.68 1.21
C GLY A 135 -6.45 7.06 2.57
N GLY A 136 -6.14 8.26 3.06
CA GLY A 136 -6.58 8.76 4.35
C GLY A 136 -7.93 9.48 4.30
N ARG A 137 -8.50 9.70 5.49
CA ARG A 137 -9.67 10.54 5.72
C ARG A 137 -9.28 11.89 6.28
N VAL A 138 -10.02 12.91 5.88
CA VAL A 138 -9.87 14.31 6.30
C VAL A 138 -11.05 14.68 7.18
N LEU A 139 -10.74 15.11 8.41
CA LEU A 139 -11.70 15.67 9.34
C LEU A 139 -11.45 17.18 9.49
N VAL A 140 -12.51 17.95 9.65
CA VAL A 140 -12.40 19.33 10.13
C VAL A 140 -12.96 19.38 11.56
N VAL A 141 -12.13 19.80 12.52
CA VAL A 141 -12.52 19.91 13.93
C VAL A 141 -12.28 21.34 14.39
N THR A 142 -13.34 22.10 14.60
CA THR A 142 -13.27 23.57 14.75
C THR A 142 -14.16 24.10 15.86
N ALA A 143 -13.82 25.30 16.38
CA ALA A 143 -14.67 26.04 17.29
C ALA A 143 -15.91 26.62 16.60
N LYS A 144 -15.85 26.83 15.28
CA LYS A 144 -16.99 27.27 14.48
C LYS A 144 -18.11 26.23 14.53
N GLN A 145 -19.36 26.68 14.51
CA GLN A 145 -20.51 25.75 14.47
C GLN A 145 -20.47 24.93 13.18
N ALA A 146 -20.86 23.65 13.26
CA ALA A 146 -20.72 22.70 12.17
C ALA A 146 -21.39 23.19 10.87
N ALA A 147 -22.62 23.69 10.94
CA ALA A 147 -23.35 24.19 9.77
C ALA A 147 -22.64 25.36 9.07
N THR A 148 -22.06 26.28 9.84
CA THR A 148 -21.30 27.43 9.32
C THR A 148 -19.95 26.98 8.74
N ALA A 149 -19.28 26.03 9.39
CA ALA A 149 -18.04 25.42 8.89
C ALA A 149 -18.27 24.70 7.55
N GLU A 150 -19.34 23.91 7.43
CA GLU A 150 -19.74 23.27 6.18
C GLU A 150 -20.07 24.28 5.07
N THR A 151 -20.76 25.37 5.40
CA THR A 151 -21.05 26.44 4.44
C THR A 151 -19.78 27.14 3.98
N THR A 152 -18.83 27.39 4.90
CA THR A 152 -17.52 27.94 4.58
C THR A 152 -16.73 27.01 3.64
N LEU A 153 -16.63 25.72 3.96
CA LEU A 153 -15.93 24.71 3.15
C LEU A 153 -16.51 24.60 1.74
N ARG A 154 -17.85 24.57 1.62
CA ARG A 154 -18.54 24.59 0.32
C ARG A 154 -18.24 25.86 -0.48
N HIS A 155 -18.16 27.02 0.19
CA HIS A 155 -17.85 28.29 -0.47
C HIS A 155 -16.44 28.29 -1.07
N VAL A 156 -15.44 27.81 -0.32
CA VAL A 156 -14.05 27.78 -0.77
C VAL A 156 -13.72 26.57 -1.66
N GLY A 157 -14.67 25.64 -1.84
CA GLY A 157 -14.50 24.46 -2.70
C GLY A 157 -13.67 23.34 -2.08
N LEU A 158 -13.61 23.25 -0.75
CA LEU A 158 -12.88 22.18 -0.04
C LEU A 158 -13.83 21.05 0.36
N GLU A 159 -13.53 19.84 -0.11
CA GLU A 159 -14.27 18.63 0.24
C GLU A 159 -13.55 17.83 1.34
N VAL A 160 -14.23 17.58 2.45
CA VAL A 160 -13.73 16.82 3.61
C VAL A 160 -14.70 15.69 3.96
N ASP A 161 -14.24 14.69 4.72
CA ASP A 161 -15.06 13.51 4.99
C ASP A 161 -16.01 13.70 6.18
N GLU A 162 -15.67 14.55 7.15
CA GLU A 162 -16.53 14.90 8.29
C GLU A 162 -16.17 16.28 8.86
N VAL A 163 -17.19 17.03 9.32
CA VAL A 163 -17.03 18.30 10.01
C VAL A 163 -17.58 18.17 11.43
N ILE A 164 -16.76 18.53 12.42
CA ILE A 164 -17.12 18.57 13.84
C ILE A 164 -16.92 20.01 14.34
N GLY A 165 -18.02 20.71 14.58
CA GLY A 165 -18.01 22.10 15.01
C GLY A 165 -18.31 22.31 16.50
N GLY A 166 -18.08 23.54 16.97
CA GLY A 166 -18.39 23.97 18.33
C GLY A 166 -17.42 23.44 19.40
N LEU A 167 -16.23 22.99 19.02
CA LEU A 167 -15.26 22.40 19.93
C LEU A 167 -14.01 23.27 20.07
N TRP A 168 -13.49 23.38 21.28
CA TRP A 168 -12.28 24.15 21.56
C TRP A 168 -11.23 23.31 22.30
N ALA A 169 -9.97 23.47 21.90
CA ALA A 169 -8.81 22.85 22.51
C ALA A 169 -8.99 21.34 22.80
N GLU A 170 -8.89 20.91 24.06
CA GLU A 170 -8.96 19.49 24.46
C GLU A 170 -10.24 18.79 23.97
N ALA A 171 -11.37 19.50 23.89
CA ALA A 171 -12.62 18.95 23.36
C ALA A 171 -12.52 18.59 21.87
N LYS A 172 -11.74 19.34 21.08
CA LYS A 172 -11.40 18.94 19.70
C LYS A 172 -10.62 17.63 19.70
N GLY A 173 -9.70 17.48 20.66
CA GLY A 173 -8.89 16.29 20.85
C GLY A 173 -9.71 15.04 21.17
N ASP A 174 -10.76 15.16 21.99
CA ASP A 174 -11.67 14.05 22.28
C ASP A 174 -12.40 13.57 21.01
N ALA A 175 -12.96 14.51 20.24
CA ALA A 175 -13.61 14.19 18.97
C ALA A 175 -12.64 13.55 17.96
N LEU A 176 -11.40 14.06 17.89
CA LEU A 176 -10.35 13.51 17.03
C LEU A 176 -9.99 12.07 17.44
N ARG A 177 -9.84 11.81 18.74
CA ARG A 177 -9.49 10.48 19.28
C ARG A 177 -10.56 9.44 18.96
N GLU A 178 -11.83 9.80 19.13
CA GLU A 178 -12.98 8.93 18.81
C GLU A 178 -12.98 8.46 17.34
N ARG A 179 -12.41 9.27 16.45
CA ARG A 179 -12.34 9.01 15.00
C ARG A 179 -11.01 8.38 14.57
N GLY A 180 -10.11 8.11 15.53
CA GLY A 180 -8.79 7.54 15.29
C GLY A 180 -7.82 8.50 14.61
N GLY A 181 -7.93 9.81 14.88
CA GLY A 181 -7.04 10.81 14.32
C GLY A 181 -5.58 10.59 14.72
N GLN A 182 -4.71 10.57 13.72
CA GLN A 182 -3.27 10.32 13.88
C GLN A 182 -2.44 11.61 13.82
N VAL A 183 -2.97 12.61 13.12
CA VAL A 183 -2.36 13.94 12.95
C VAL A 183 -3.45 14.99 13.17
N PHE A 184 -3.11 16.07 13.88
CA PHE A 184 -3.96 17.25 13.97
C PHE A 184 -3.20 18.50 13.56
N VAL A 185 -3.78 19.25 12.61
CA VAL A 185 -3.18 20.45 12.04
C VAL A 185 -3.95 21.67 12.50
N GLY A 186 -3.26 22.68 13.02
CA GLY A 186 -3.89 23.91 13.48
C GLY A 186 -2.91 25.06 13.63
N ASP A 187 -3.42 26.28 13.69
CA ASP A 187 -2.62 27.50 13.82
C ASP A 187 -2.51 27.99 15.27
N HIS A 188 -3.34 27.47 16.18
CA HIS A 188 -3.44 28.00 17.54
C HIS A 188 -2.85 27.03 18.58
N PRO A 189 -2.29 27.51 19.71
CA PRO A 189 -1.85 26.64 20.83
C PRO A 189 -2.96 25.72 21.39
N GLY A 190 -4.23 26.06 21.15
CA GLY A 190 -5.37 25.20 21.46
C GLY A 190 -5.37 23.91 20.66
N ASP A 191 -4.94 23.96 19.40
CA ASP A 191 -4.87 22.79 18.52
C ASP A 191 -3.71 21.88 18.90
N VAL A 192 -2.61 22.44 19.41
CA VAL A 192 -1.53 21.64 20.01
C VAL A 192 -2.04 20.84 21.21
N ARG A 193 -2.88 21.45 22.06
CA ARG A 193 -3.51 20.74 23.19
C ARG A 193 -4.52 19.69 22.70
N ALA A 194 -5.28 19.98 21.65
CA ALA A 194 -6.19 19.02 21.02
C ALA A 194 -5.43 17.77 20.50
N ALA A 195 -4.34 17.98 19.76
CA ALA A 195 -3.48 16.92 19.24
C ALA A 195 -2.96 16.01 20.37
N ARG A 196 -2.37 16.63 21.41
CA ARG A 196 -1.85 15.92 22.58
C ARG A 196 -2.92 15.13 23.31
N ALA A 197 -4.10 15.72 23.50
CA ALA A 197 -5.22 15.01 24.10
C ALA A 197 -5.57 13.76 23.25
N ALA A 198 -5.64 13.88 21.93
CA ALA A 198 -5.93 12.76 21.04
C ALA A 198 -4.82 11.69 20.97
N GLY A 199 -3.60 12.00 21.44
CA GLY A 199 -2.41 11.17 21.16
C GLY A 199 -1.98 11.25 19.69
N ALA A 200 -2.36 12.32 19.00
CA ALA A 200 -2.03 12.59 17.61
C ALA A 200 -0.77 13.47 17.52
N VAL A 201 -0.07 13.38 16.38
CA VAL A 201 1.03 14.29 16.07
C VAL A 201 0.46 15.69 15.83
N SER A 202 1.01 16.68 16.53
CA SER A 202 0.62 18.07 16.38
C SER A 202 1.42 18.74 15.27
N VAL A 203 0.73 19.27 14.27
CA VAL A 203 1.31 20.09 13.21
C VAL A 203 0.79 21.51 13.33
N GLY A 204 1.67 22.41 13.76
CA GLY A 204 1.41 23.84 13.83
C GLY A 204 1.64 24.53 12.48
N VAL A 205 0.80 25.50 12.14
CA VAL A 205 1.03 26.44 11.03
C VAL A 205 1.12 27.89 11.53
N ARG A 206 1.96 28.72 10.91
CA ARG A 206 2.18 30.14 11.32
C ARG A 206 1.22 31.14 10.65
N THR A 207 0.16 30.65 10.04
CA THR A 207 -0.91 31.46 9.42
C THR A 207 -1.80 32.15 10.46
N GLY A 208 -1.75 31.68 11.71
CA GLY A 208 -2.47 32.21 12.87
C GLY A 208 -1.86 33.45 13.51
N GLY A 209 -2.60 34.02 14.46
CA GLY A 209 -2.18 35.18 15.25
C GLY A 209 -1.14 34.90 16.33
N VAL A 210 -1.14 33.68 16.84
CA VAL A 210 -0.23 33.21 17.89
C VAL A 210 0.44 31.94 17.40
N ALA A 211 1.74 32.00 17.13
CA ALA A 211 2.47 30.85 16.58
C ALA A 211 2.40 29.62 17.53
N PRO A 212 2.07 28.43 17.01
CA PRO A 212 1.98 27.20 17.79
C PRO A 212 3.37 26.57 17.99
N GLU A 213 4.31 27.31 18.58
CA GLU A 213 5.73 26.91 18.69
C GLU A 213 5.96 25.62 19.52
N ASP A 214 4.99 25.21 20.32
CA ASP A 214 5.03 23.97 21.11
C ASP A 214 4.53 22.73 20.33
N ALA A 215 4.12 22.86 19.06
CA ALA A 215 3.74 21.74 18.21
C ALA A 215 4.93 20.79 17.97
N ASP A 216 4.66 19.52 17.67
CA ASP A 216 5.72 18.55 17.32
C ASP A 216 6.44 18.96 16.03
N VAL A 217 5.70 19.64 15.14
CA VAL A 217 6.15 20.16 13.85
C VAL A 217 5.54 21.54 13.65
N VAL A 218 6.33 22.51 13.21
CA VAL A 218 5.83 23.85 12.86
C VAL A 218 6.18 24.15 11.41
N LEU A 219 5.16 24.47 10.61
CA LEU A 219 5.28 24.88 9.22
C LEU A 219 4.93 26.38 9.09
N ASP A 220 5.46 27.05 8.09
CA ASP A 220 5.09 28.44 7.82
C ASP A 220 3.63 28.55 7.36
N ASP A 221 3.19 27.61 6.50
CA ASP A 221 1.82 27.42 6.03
C ASP A 221 1.61 25.96 5.58
N LEU A 222 0.46 25.65 4.94
CA LEU A 222 0.14 24.30 4.49
C LEU A 222 0.87 23.87 3.21
N THR A 223 1.64 24.73 2.54
CA THR A 223 2.38 24.35 1.31
C THR A 223 3.46 23.30 1.59
N GLY A 224 4.03 23.28 2.80
CA GLY A 224 4.99 22.28 3.25
C GLY A 224 4.37 20.96 3.73
N PHE A 225 3.05 20.95 3.99
CA PHE A 225 2.37 19.82 4.62
C PHE A 225 2.42 18.52 3.79
N PRO A 226 2.19 18.51 2.45
CA PRO A 226 2.22 17.29 1.66
C PRO A 226 3.55 16.52 1.75
N ALA A 227 4.68 17.23 1.59
CA ALA A 227 6.00 16.62 1.65
C ALA A 227 6.32 16.12 3.07
N TRP A 228 5.95 16.89 4.09
CA TRP A 228 6.09 16.47 5.47
C TRP A 228 5.28 15.20 5.77
N LEU A 229 4.02 15.13 5.35
CA LEU A 229 3.14 13.98 5.62
C LEU A 229 3.67 12.71 4.97
N GLU A 230 4.15 12.80 3.72
CA GLU A 230 4.76 11.67 3.01
C GLU A 230 6.01 11.14 3.74
N GLU A 231 6.89 12.04 4.20
CA GLU A 231 8.09 11.67 4.97
C GLU A 231 7.75 11.09 6.34
N HIS A 232 6.80 11.71 7.05
CA HIS A 232 6.33 11.27 8.35
C HIS A 232 5.78 9.84 8.28
N LEU A 233 4.88 9.57 7.31
CA LEU A 233 4.31 8.25 7.14
C LEU A 233 5.35 7.22 6.70
N LEU A 234 6.29 7.58 5.82
CA LEU A 234 7.35 6.66 5.45
C LEU A 234 8.19 6.28 6.68
N THR A 235 8.59 7.26 7.49
CA THR A 235 9.39 7.04 8.70
C THR A 235 8.65 6.15 9.70
N THR A 236 7.39 6.50 10.02
CA THR A 236 6.56 5.73 10.97
C THR A 236 6.33 4.30 10.50
N ARG A 237 6.07 4.10 9.20
CA ARG A 237 5.84 2.76 8.64
C ARG A 237 7.13 1.93 8.54
N LEU A 238 8.29 2.55 8.30
CA LEU A 238 9.58 1.86 8.37
C LEU A 238 9.89 1.41 9.82
N ALA A 239 9.58 2.24 10.82
CA ALA A 239 9.70 1.85 12.22
C ALA A 239 8.74 0.71 12.60
N ALA A 240 7.50 0.74 12.10
CA ALA A 240 6.55 -0.35 12.28
C ALA A 240 7.01 -1.66 11.61
N LEU A 241 7.62 -1.59 10.42
CA LEU A 241 8.23 -2.74 9.76
C LEU A 241 9.38 -3.32 10.60
N ASP A 242 10.25 -2.47 11.15
CA ASP A 242 11.36 -2.89 12.01
C ASP A 242 10.86 -3.60 13.27
N ALA A 243 9.86 -3.03 13.95
CA ALA A 243 9.21 -3.67 15.10
C ALA A 243 8.59 -5.02 14.72
N ARG A 244 7.88 -5.07 13.58
CA ARG A 244 7.23 -6.30 13.12
C ARG A 244 8.24 -7.39 12.77
N LEU A 245 9.38 -7.04 12.18
CA LEU A 245 10.44 -7.99 11.90
C LEU A 245 11.06 -8.52 13.20
N HIS A 246 11.32 -7.66 14.19
CA HIS A 246 11.80 -8.07 15.51
C HIS A 246 10.85 -9.08 16.19
N GLU A 247 9.54 -8.86 16.11
CA GLU A 247 8.54 -9.81 16.63
C GLU A 247 8.61 -11.18 15.96
N LEU A 248 8.91 -11.23 14.66
CA LEU A 248 9.09 -12.48 13.92
C LEU A 248 10.42 -13.16 14.25
N GLY A 249 11.43 -12.42 14.69
CA GLY A 249 12.73 -12.91 15.14
C GLY A 249 13.61 -13.47 14.01
N ARG A 250 13.26 -14.65 13.48
CA ARG A 250 13.96 -15.30 12.37
C ARG A 250 12.99 -15.57 11.24
N VAL A 251 13.40 -15.29 10.00
CA VAL A 251 12.49 -15.36 8.84
C VAL A 251 13.10 -16.04 7.62
N VAL A 252 12.27 -16.82 6.92
CA VAL A 252 12.52 -17.19 5.52
C VAL A 252 11.77 -16.20 4.65
N VAL A 253 12.48 -15.41 3.87
CA VAL A 253 11.85 -14.48 2.92
C VAL A 253 11.63 -15.20 1.60
N ALA A 254 10.36 -15.33 1.20
CA ALA A 254 9.97 -15.80 -0.13
C ALA A 254 10.36 -14.75 -1.17
N PHE A 255 11.55 -14.93 -1.74
CA PHE A 255 12.26 -13.92 -2.54
C PHE A 255 12.15 -14.22 -4.03
N SER A 256 11.40 -13.38 -4.76
CA SER A 256 11.18 -13.53 -6.20
C SER A 256 12.14 -12.70 -7.06
N GLY A 257 12.99 -11.86 -6.46
CA GLY A 257 13.82 -10.89 -7.19
C GLY A 257 13.06 -9.65 -7.68
N GLY A 258 11.77 -9.51 -7.35
CA GLY A 258 11.00 -8.28 -7.59
C GLY A 258 11.23 -7.24 -6.50
N ALA A 259 10.93 -5.97 -6.82
CA ALA A 259 11.18 -4.81 -5.95
C ALA A 259 10.68 -5.00 -4.50
N ASP A 260 9.43 -5.45 -4.33
CA ASP A 260 8.83 -5.60 -2.99
C ASP A 260 9.51 -6.70 -2.16
N SER A 261 9.77 -7.86 -2.76
CA SER A 261 10.46 -8.97 -2.08
C SER A 261 11.94 -8.68 -1.81
N ALA A 262 12.57 -7.89 -2.68
CA ALA A 262 13.96 -7.44 -2.52
C ALA A 262 14.07 -6.42 -1.39
N PHE A 263 13.14 -5.47 -1.32
CA PHE A 263 13.03 -4.53 -0.23
C PHE A 263 12.78 -5.23 1.11
N LEU A 264 11.83 -6.18 1.17
CA LEU A 264 11.58 -6.96 2.40
C LEU A 264 12.82 -7.74 2.83
N LEU A 265 13.54 -8.36 1.89
CA LEU A 265 14.78 -9.08 2.20
C LEU A 265 15.84 -8.13 2.77
N ALA A 266 16.05 -6.98 2.14
CA ALA A 266 16.99 -5.97 2.63
C ALA A 266 16.59 -5.42 4.00
N ALA A 267 15.30 -5.13 4.22
CA ALA A 267 14.78 -4.69 5.51
C ALA A 267 15.01 -5.75 6.61
N ALA A 268 14.66 -7.01 6.33
CA ALA A 268 14.89 -8.13 7.25
C ALA A 268 16.38 -8.27 7.62
N VAL A 269 17.29 -8.18 6.65
CA VAL A 269 18.73 -8.26 6.91
C VAL A 269 19.22 -7.09 7.75
N ARG A 270 18.73 -5.86 7.49
CA ARG A 270 19.09 -4.66 8.26
C ARG A 270 18.59 -4.72 9.71
N THR A 271 17.40 -5.25 9.92
CA THR A 271 16.76 -5.32 11.24
C THR A 271 17.25 -6.50 12.07
N LEU A 272 17.25 -7.71 11.48
CA LEU A 272 17.49 -8.95 12.21
C LEU A 272 18.94 -9.44 12.11
N GLY A 273 19.73 -8.87 11.19
CA GLY A 273 21.03 -9.37 10.82
C GLY A 273 20.94 -10.58 9.86
N ARG A 274 21.93 -10.70 8.98
CA ARG A 274 21.96 -11.72 7.91
C ARG A 274 21.83 -13.17 8.41
N ASP A 275 22.27 -13.47 9.62
CA ASP A 275 22.24 -14.83 10.19
C ASP A 275 20.82 -15.28 10.57
N ASN A 276 19.92 -14.31 10.79
CA ASN A 276 18.52 -14.53 11.11
C ASN A 276 17.59 -14.50 9.88
N VAL A 277 18.17 -14.43 8.68
CA VAL A 277 17.41 -14.31 7.44
C VAL A 277 17.88 -15.35 6.43
N VAL A 278 16.92 -16.05 5.81
CA VAL A 278 17.17 -16.94 4.68
C VAL A 278 16.35 -16.45 3.50
N ALA A 279 17.00 -16.11 2.39
CA ALA A 279 16.31 -15.82 1.14
C ALA A 279 15.97 -17.14 0.43
N ALA A 280 14.72 -17.31 0.02
CA ALA A 280 14.30 -18.51 -0.71
C ALA A 280 13.64 -18.15 -2.05
N THR A 281 14.24 -18.57 -3.16
CA THR A 281 13.68 -18.40 -4.51
C THR A 281 13.24 -19.76 -5.05
N ALA A 282 11.93 -19.98 -5.18
CA ALA A 282 11.42 -21.20 -5.78
C ALA A 282 11.82 -21.31 -7.25
N VAL A 283 12.38 -22.46 -7.61
CA VAL A 283 12.80 -22.77 -8.97
C VAL A 283 11.80 -23.74 -9.59
N SER A 284 11.19 -23.33 -10.69
CA SER A 284 10.30 -24.15 -11.50
C SER A 284 10.43 -23.79 -12.97
N SER A 285 9.74 -24.51 -13.84
CA SER A 285 9.66 -24.17 -15.27
C SER A 285 9.06 -22.79 -15.56
N SER A 286 8.45 -22.13 -14.57
CA SER A 286 7.78 -20.83 -14.77
C SER A 286 8.64 -19.61 -14.39
N LEU A 287 9.76 -19.84 -13.69
CA LEU A 287 10.74 -18.82 -13.36
C LEU A 287 11.74 -18.66 -14.52
N PRO A 288 11.87 -17.47 -15.14
CA PRO A 288 12.94 -17.23 -16.12
C PRO A 288 14.32 -17.39 -15.49
N ALA A 289 15.27 -18.02 -16.19
CA ALA A 289 16.64 -18.21 -15.70
C ALA A 289 17.35 -16.89 -15.37
N SER A 290 17.12 -15.86 -16.20
CA SER A 290 17.67 -14.51 -15.97
C SER A 290 17.20 -13.87 -14.66
N GLU A 291 15.98 -14.19 -14.21
CA GLU A 291 15.44 -13.71 -12.93
C GLU A 291 16.08 -14.46 -11.76
N LEU A 292 16.36 -15.76 -11.89
CA LEU A 292 17.08 -16.53 -10.88
C LEU A 292 18.50 -16.00 -10.67
N ASP A 293 19.22 -15.71 -11.75
CA ASP A 293 20.59 -15.18 -11.66
C ASP A 293 20.61 -13.76 -11.05
N ALA A 294 19.61 -12.93 -11.37
CA ALA A 294 19.46 -11.62 -10.74
C ALA A 294 19.13 -11.74 -9.24
N ALA A 295 18.29 -12.70 -8.85
CA ALA A 295 17.98 -12.97 -7.45
C ALA A 295 19.22 -13.44 -6.68
N ARG A 296 20.00 -14.38 -7.24
CA ARG A 296 21.26 -14.84 -6.63
C ARG A 296 22.22 -13.69 -6.36
N ARG A 297 22.50 -12.87 -7.37
CA ARG A 297 23.37 -11.69 -7.22
C ARG A 297 22.88 -10.76 -6.12
N PHE A 298 21.58 -10.46 -6.08
CA PHE A 298 21.01 -9.58 -5.06
C PHE A 298 21.16 -10.16 -3.63
N ALA A 299 20.96 -11.47 -3.46
CA ALA A 299 21.15 -12.12 -2.16
C ALA A 299 22.64 -12.17 -1.77
N ASP A 300 23.53 -12.44 -2.72
CA ASP A 300 24.98 -12.43 -2.52
C ASP A 300 25.48 -11.03 -2.12
N ASP A 301 24.98 -9.97 -2.77
CA ASP A 301 25.30 -8.57 -2.45
C ASP A 301 24.90 -8.18 -1.01
N LEU A 302 23.80 -8.76 -0.50
CA LEU A 302 23.36 -8.61 0.89
C LEU A 302 24.11 -9.53 1.87
N GLY A 303 24.90 -10.47 1.37
CA GLY A 303 25.58 -11.48 2.18
C GLY A 303 24.62 -12.42 2.92
N VAL A 304 23.40 -12.60 2.40
CA VAL A 304 22.37 -13.44 3.03
C VAL A 304 22.38 -14.82 2.40
N ARG A 305 22.11 -15.85 3.21
CA ARG A 305 22.02 -17.21 2.69
C ARG A 305 20.85 -17.32 1.72
N HIS A 306 21.14 -17.71 0.48
CA HIS A 306 20.15 -17.95 -0.56
C HIS A 306 19.95 -19.45 -0.80
N VAL A 307 18.70 -19.90 -0.79
CA VAL A 307 18.33 -21.27 -1.11
C VAL A 307 17.33 -21.29 -2.25
N THR A 308 17.42 -22.32 -3.10
CA THR A 308 16.63 -22.42 -4.33
C THR A 308 15.84 -23.74 -4.36
N PRO A 309 14.78 -23.86 -3.54
CA PRO A 309 13.98 -25.08 -3.52
C PRO A 309 13.26 -25.27 -4.86
N ALA A 310 13.18 -26.51 -5.34
CA ALA A 310 12.36 -26.84 -6.50
C ALA A 310 10.87 -26.81 -6.15
N THR A 311 10.04 -26.25 -7.02
CA THR A 311 8.58 -26.31 -6.92
C THR A 311 7.98 -26.99 -8.15
N GLU A 312 6.93 -27.77 -7.93
CA GLU A 312 6.29 -28.60 -8.96
C GLU A 312 4.85 -28.13 -9.22
N GLU A 313 4.62 -26.81 -9.25
CA GLU A 313 3.28 -26.27 -9.52
C GLU A 313 2.73 -26.72 -10.88
N ILE A 314 3.63 -27.06 -11.81
CA ILE A 314 3.28 -27.64 -13.11
C ILE A 314 2.55 -28.98 -12.97
N GLY A 315 2.71 -29.69 -11.86
CA GLY A 315 1.96 -30.91 -11.55
C GLY A 315 0.53 -30.67 -11.05
N ARG A 316 0.15 -29.43 -10.73
CA ARG A 316 -1.19 -29.10 -10.23
C ARG A 316 -2.15 -28.81 -11.37
N GLU A 317 -3.29 -29.51 -11.40
CA GLU A 317 -4.29 -29.33 -12.46
C GLU A 317 -4.80 -27.88 -12.54
N GLY A 318 -5.06 -27.24 -11.40
CA GLY A 318 -5.52 -25.84 -11.37
C GLY A 318 -4.48 -24.82 -11.88
N TYR A 319 -3.19 -25.15 -11.81
CA TYR A 319 -2.15 -24.34 -12.44
C TYR A 319 -2.10 -24.59 -13.95
N GLN A 320 -2.13 -25.86 -14.38
CA GLN A 320 -2.10 -26.24 -15.78
C GLN A 320 -3.30 -25.72 -16.56
N ALA A 321 -4.49 -25.67 -15.96
CA ALA A 321 -5.72 -25.17 -16.57
C ALA A 321 -5.59 -23.72 -17.05
N ASN A 322 -4.71 -22.93 -16.44
CA ASN A 322 -4.45 -21.54 -16.79
C ASN A 322 -5.72 -20.68 -16.83
N GLU A 323 -6.58 -20.87 -15.83
CA GLU A 323 -7.74 -20.02 -15.61
C GLU A 323 -7.33 -18.76 -14.82
N GLY A 324 -8.31 -17.94 -14.42
CA GLY A 324 -8.06 -16.69 -13.69
C GLY A 324 -7.28 -16.88 -12.38
N ASP A 325 -7.27 -18.08 -11.81
CA ASP A 325 -6.74 -18.38 -10.48
C ASP A 325 -5.39 -19.15 -10.50
N ARG A 326 -4.71 -19.30 -11.65
CA ARG A 326 -3.38 -19.99 -11.70
C ARG A 326 -2.38 -19.53 -10.64
N CYS A 327 -2.41 -18.23 -10.29
CA CYS A 327 -1.52 -17.63 -9.30
C CYS A 327 -1.80 -18.14 -7.88
N TYR A 328 -3.04 -18.56 -7.59
CA TYR A 328 -3.41 -19.24 -6.34
C TYR A 328 -2.59 -20.52 -6.20
N PHE A 329 -2.65 -21.40 -7.20
CA PHE A 329 -1.97 -22.71 -7.17
C PHE A 329 -0.45 -22.59 -7.13
N CYS A 330 0.11 -21.63 -7.88
CA CYS A 330 1.55 -21.34 -7.85
C CYS A 330 2.00 -20.86 -6.46
N LYS A 331 1.27 -19.93 -5.83
CA LYS A 331 1.65 -19.42 -4.51
C LYS A 331 1.37 -20.43 -3.39
N ALA A 332 0.33 -21.25 -3.54
CA ALA A 332 0.06 -22.38 -2.66
C ALA A 332 1.24 -23.36 -2.62
N GLU A 333 1.72 -23.80 -3.79
CA GLU A 333 2.90 -24.67 -3.92
C GLU A 333 4.12 -24.03 -3.25
N LEU A 334 4.39 -22.74 -3.54
CA LEU A 334 5.51 -22.02 -2.95
C LEU A 334 5.51 -22.12 -1.42
N VAL A 335 4.41 -21.74 -0.77
CA VAL A 335 4.37 -21.72 0.71
C VAL A 335 4.40 -23.13 1.29
N GLU A 336 3.78 -24.11 0.63
CA GLU A 336 3.84 -25.52 1.03
C GLU A 336 5.26 -26.11 0.96
N VAL A 337 6.07 -25.69 -0.02
CA VAL A 337 7.49 -26.11 -0.13
C VAL A 337 8.39 -25.35 0.86
N LEU A 338 8.10 -24.07 1.10
CA LEU A 338 8.88 -23.26 2.03
C LEU A 338 8.66 -23.63 3.50
N GLY A 339 7.50 -24.17 3.88
CA GLY A 339 7.23 -24.60 5.27
C GLY A 339 8.25 -25.62 5.80
N PRO A 340 8.42 -26.80 5.15
CA PRO A 340 9.42 -27.78 5.56
C PRO A 340 10.86 -27.27 5.47
N LEU A 341 11.14 -26.32 4.58
CA LEU A 341 12.45 -25.65 4.52
C LEU A 341 12.66 -24.77 5.76
N ALA A 342 11.67 -23.96 6.13
CA ALA A 342 11.72 -23.14 7.33
C ALA A 342 11.92 -24.00 8.58
N GLU A 343 11.20 -25.13 8.70
CA GLU A 343 11.39 -26.08 9.81
C GLU A 343 12.82 -26.61 9.90
N ARG A 344 13.43 -27.02 8.77
CA ARG A 344 14.82 -27.50 8.74
C ARG A 344 15.83 -26.41 9.10
N GLU A 345 15.53 -25.18 8.73
CA GLU A 345 16.37 -24.03 9.06
C GLU A 345 16.13 -23.54 10.50
N GLY A 346 15.15 -24.09 11.24
CA GLY A 346 14.79 -23.64 12.59
C GLY A 346 14.13 -22.26 12.58
N VAL A 347 13.29 -22.01 11.58
CA VAL A 347 12.61 -20.73 11.34
C VAL A 347 11.10 -20.94 11.41
N GLU A 348 10.41 -20.12 12.20
CA GLU A 348 8.95 -20.24 12.39
C GLU A 348 8.15 -19.59 11.26
N HIS A 349 8.67 -18.52 10.67
CA HIS A 349 7.90 -17.65 9.78
C HIS A 349 8.46 -17.60 8.35
N VAL A 350 7.55 -17.80 7.38
CA VAL A 350 7.79 -17.49 5.97
C VAL A 350 7.17 -16.13 5.67
N ALA A 351 7.98 -15.16 5.31
CA ALA A 351 7.54 -13.80 5.00
C ALA A 351 7.46 -13.57 3.48
N THR A 352 6.44 -12.85 3.03
CA THR A 352 6.23 -12.51 1.61
C THR A 352 6.21 -10.99 1.43
N GLY A 353 6.68 -10.52 0.26
CA GLY A 353 6.69 -9.11 -0.11
C GLY A 353 5.31 -8.51 -0.44
N THR A 354 4.23 -9.00 0.18
CA THR A 354 2.88 -8.45 0.03
C THR A 354 2.82 -7.08 0.72
N ASN A 355 2.49 -6.04 -0.03
CA ASN A 355 2.42 -4.64 0.43
C ASN A 355 0.96 -4.18 0.67
N ALA A 356 0.79 -2.98 1.23
CA ALA A 356 -0.52 -2.41 1.58
C ALA A 356 -1.45 -2.21 0.36
N ASP A 357 -0.89 -1.80 -0.77
CA ASP A 357 -1.68 -1.55 -2.00
C ASP A 357 -2.27 -2.85 -2.55
N ASP A 358 -1.59 -3.99 -2.35
CA ASP A 358 -2.08 -5.28 -2.82
C ASP A 358 -3.33 -5.76 -2.05
N ALA A 359 -3.57 -5.28 -0.82
CA ALA A 359 -4.77 -5.61 -0.05
C ALA A 359 -6.04 -4.89 -0.56
N ALA A 360 -5.88 -3.74 -1.23
CA ALA A 360 -6.98 -3.02 -1.85
C ALA A 360 -7.46 -3.69 -3.17
N ASP A 361 -6.65 -4.56 -3.76
CA ASP A 361 -6.95 -5.24 -5.02
C ASP A 361 -7.84 -6.47 -4.80
N ARG A 362 -9.09 -6.40 -5.30
CA ARG A 362 -10.10 -7.46 -5.14
C ARG A 362 -9.72 -8.79 -5.81
N PHE A 363 -8.74 -8.82 -6.73
CA PHE A 363 -8.38 -10.03 -7.48
C PHE A 363 -6.89 -10.39 -7.33
N ARG A 364 -6.52 -10.89 -6.16
CA ARG A 364 -5.16 -11.38 -5.85
C ARG A 364 -5.14 -12.83 -5.34
N PRO A 365 -5.47 -13.81 -6.20
CA PRO A 365 -5.54 -15.23 -5.83
C PRO A 365 -4.26 -15.76 -5.16
N GLY A 366 -3.08 -15.29 -5.58
CA GLY A 366 -1.82 -15.68 -4.97
C GLY A 366 -1.68 -15.22 -3.51
N ILE A 367 -2.02 -13.96 -3.21
CA ILE A 367 -1.91 -13.41 -1.83
C ILE A 367 -2.83 -14.19 -0.89
N ARG A 368 -4.06 -14.46 -1.34
CA ARG A 368 -5.00 -15.31 -0.60
C ARG A 368 -4.40 -16.68 -0.29
N ALA A 369 -3.79 -17.35 -1.27
CA ALA A 369 -3.19 -18.67 -1.07
C ALA A 369 -2.06 -18.67 -0.03
N ALA A 370 -1.25 -17.59 0.02
CA ALA A 370 -0.18 -17.44 0.99
C ALA A 370 -0.73 -17.19 2.41
N ALA A 371 -1.72 -16.30 2.54
CA ALA A 371 -2.36 -15.99 3.81
C ALA A 371 -3.06 -17.22 4.42
N GLU A 372 -3.80 -18.00 3.62
CA GLU A 372 -4.44 -19.26 4.05
C GLU A 372 -3.44 -20.29 4.61
N ARG A 373 -2.15 -20.16 4.26
CA ARG A 373 -1.05 -21.04 4.70
C ARG A 373 -0.18 -20.41 5.79
N GLY A 374 -0.58 -19.26 6.33
CA GLY A 374 0.11 -18.61 7.45
C GLY A 374 1.37 -17.84 7.07
N ALA A 375 1.53 -17.45 5.80
CA ALA A 375 2.63 -16.58 5.41
C ALA A 375 2.51 -15.21 6.10
N ALA A 376 3.61 -14.73 6.68
CA ALA A 376 3.69 -13.38 7.23
C ALA A 376 3.77 -12.34 6.11
N THR A 377 3.22 -11.15 6.35
CA THR A 377 3.17 -10.04 5.39
C THR A 377 3.68 -8.74 6.00
N PRO A 378 4.97 -8.64 6.40
CA PRO A 378 5.46 -7.52 7.21
C PRO A 378 5.26 -6.14 6.57
N LEU A 379 5.35 -6.04 5.24
CA LEU A 379 5.13 -4.77 4.53
C LEU A 379 3.67 -4.33 4.61
N LEU A 380 2.72 -5.25 4.44
CA LEU A 380 1.29 -5.01 4.61
C LEU A 380 0.97 -4.66 6.07
N ASP A 381 1.52 -5.42 7.03
CA ASP A 381 1.32 -5.19 8.46
C ASP A 381 1.78 -3.78 8.87
N ALA A 382 2.89 -3.32 8.30
CA ALA A 382 3.43 -1.98 8.49
C ALA A 382 2.74 -0.88 7.65
N GLY A 383 1.77 -1.22 6.80
CA GLY A 383 1.06 -0.26 5.94
C GLY A 383 1.90 0.33 4.80
N LEU A 384 3.02 -0.29 4.42
CA LEU A 384 3.89 0.19 3.34
C LEU A 384 3.27 -0.09 1.97
N GLY A 385 3.02 0.98 1.21
CA GLY A 385 2.60 0.90 -0.21
C GLY A 385 3.79 0.80 -1.17
N LYS A 386 3.52 0.56 -2.46
CA LYS A 386 4.56 0.40 -3.50
C LYS A 386 5.41 1.64 -3.69
N ALA A 387 4.81 2.82 -3.64
CA ALA A 387 5.53 4.09 -3.75
C ALA A 387 6.55 4.23 -2.62
N GLN A 388 6.15 3.93 -1.39
CA GLN A 388 7.01 3.98 -0.20
C GLN A 388 8.12 2.92 -0.25
N VAL A 389 7.80 1.70 -0.68
CA VAL A 389 8.79 0.63 -0.90
C VAL A 389 9.85 1.06 -1.92
N ARG A 390 9.44 1.65 -3.05
CA ARG A 390 10.37 2.16 -4.07
C ARG A 390 11.21 3.30 -3.55
N GLU A 391 10.61 4.24 -2.82
CA GLU A 391 11.33 5.38 -2.24
C GLU A 391 12.38 4.93 -1.22
N ALA A 392 12.00 4.07 -0.28
CA ALA A 392 12.94 3.51 0.69
C ALA A 392 14.03 2.67 0.01
N SER A 393 13.68 1.86 -0.99
CA SER A 393 14.65 1.10 -1.80
C SER A 393 15.65 2.01 -2.49
N ARG A 394 15.20 3.14 -3.05
CA ARG A 394 16.06 4.15 -3.68
C ARG A 394 17.01 4.78 -2.66
N ARG A 395 16.51 5.18 -1.50
CA ARG A 395 17.34 5.74 -0.39
C ARG A 395 18.38 4.74 0.11
N TRP A 396 18.06 3.44 0.11
CA TRP A 396 18.98 2.38 0.51
C TRP A 396 19.90 1.90 -0.63
N GLY A 397 19.80 2.47 -1.83
CA GLY A 397 20.64 2.12 -2.98
C GLY A 397 20.37 0.73 -3.55
N LEU A 398 19.18 0.16 -3.35
CA LEU A 398 18.86 -1.19 -3.84
C LEU A 398 18.73 -1.20 -5.36
N SER A 399 19.47 -2.04 -6.06
CA SER A 399 19.46 -2.15 -7.54
C SER A 399 18.08 -2.47 -8.14
N THR A 400 17.15 -2.99 -7.33
CA THR A 400 15.79 -3.34 -7.73
C THR A 400 14.78 -2.20 -7.59
N TRP A 401 15.17 -1.00 -7.12
CA TRP A 401 14.23 0.09 -6.80
C TRP A 401 13.36 0.52 -7.99
N ASP A 402 13.93 0.57 -9.20
CA ASP A 402 13.20 0.85 -10.45
C ASP A 402 12.93 -0.41 -11.30
N LYS A 403 13.09 -1.60 -10.73
CA LYS A 403 12.81 -2.83 -11.47
C LYS A 403 11.31 -2.89 -11.78
N PRO A 404 10.91 -3.02 -13.06
CA PRO A 404 9.51 -3.24 -13.40
C PRO A 404 8.99 -4.54 -12.77
N ALA A 405 7.68 -4.65 -12.57
CA ALA A 405 7.09 -5.90 -12.07
C ALA A 405 7.39 -7.05 -13.05
N ALA A 406 8.29 -7.95 -12.66
CA ALA A 406 8.63 -9.13 -13.43
C ALA A 406 7.50 -10.15 -13.27
N ALA A 407 6.84 -10.49 -14.37
CA ALA A 407 5.86 -11.56 -14.40
C ALA A 407 6.54 -12.90 -14.71
N CYS A 408 6.00 -14.01 -14.19
CA CYS A 408 6.46 -15.35 -14.53
C CYS A 408 6.21 -15.69 -16.02
N LEU A 409 6.88 -16.70 -16.56
CA LEU A 409 6.69 -17.14 -17.95
C LEU A 409 5.23 -17.51 -18.24
N SER A 410 4.51 -18.03 -17.27
CA SER A 410 3.10 -18.40 -17.41
C SER A 410 2.18 -17.22 -17.73
N SER A 411 2.58 -15.98 -17.41
CA SER A 411 1.83 -14.79 -17.83
C SER A 411 1.87 -14.55 -19.34
N ARG A 412 2.73 -15.25 -20.08
CA ARG A 412 2.79 -15.20 -21.55
C ARG A 412 1.81 -16.17 -22.19
N ILE A 413 1.31 -17.15 -21.46
CA ILE A 413 0.39 -18.15 -21.99
C ILE A 413 -1.04 -17.62 -21.90
N ALA A 414 -1.78 -17.63 -23.02
CA ALA A 414 -3.17 -17.20 -23.03
C ALA A 414 -4.07 -17.98 -22.08
N TYR A 415 -4.99 -17.29 -21.42
CA TYR A 415 -5.97 -17.93 -20.55
C TYR A 415 -6.72 -19.04 -21.30
N GLY A 416 -6.94 -20.16 -20.62
CA GLY A 416 -7.52 -21.38 -21.21
C GLY A 416 -6.55 -22.21 -22.06
N VAL A 417 -5.38 -21.69 -22.44
CA VAL A 417 -4.30 -22.51 -23.02
C VAL A 417 -3.56 -23.21 -21.90
N ARG A 418 -3.57 -24.54 -21.94
CA ARG A 418 -2.94 -25.38 -20.92
C ARG A 418 -1.44 -25.06 -20.78
N ILE A 419 -1.01 -24.74 -19.56
CA ILE A 419 0.41 -24.51 -19.26
C ILE A 419 1.15 -25.85 -19.21
N THR A 420 2.29 -25.93 -19.91
CA THR A 420 3.20 -27.08 -19.90
C THR A 420 4.65 -26.60 -19.86
N SER A 421 5.57 -27.39 -19.32
CA SER A 421 7.01 -27.04 -19.33
C SER A 421 7.55 -26.81 -20.75
N VAL A 422 7.03 -27.53 -21.74
CA VAL A 422 7.40 -27.35 -23.16
C VAL A 422 7.00 -25.96 -23.65
N ARG A 423 5.78 -25.49 -23.31
CA ARG A 423 5.30 -24.14 -23.68
C ARG A 423 6.10 -23.04 -22.99
N LEU A 424 6.38 -23.21 -21.71
CA LEU A 424 7.19 -22.25 -20.96
C LEU A 424 8.62 -22.16 -21.52
N ALA A 425 9.23 -23.30 -21.80
CA ALA A 425 10.58 -23.35 -22.37
C ALA A 425 10.65 -22.74 -23.79
N ARG A 426 9.63 -22.91 -24.64
CA ARG A 426 9.63 -22.24 -25.97
C ARG A 426 9.46 -20.73 -25.85
N VAL A 427 8.63 -20.25 -24.91
CA VAL A 427 8.49 -18.81 -24.64
C VAL A 427 9.81 -18.24 -24.17
N GLU A 428 10.48 -18.91 -23.22
CA GLU A 428 11.76 -18.44 -22.70
C GLU A 428 12.84 -18.39 -23.79
N ARG A 429 12.97 -19.45 -24.60
CA ARG A 429 13.90 -19.46 -25.74
C ARG A 429 13.59 -18.35 -26.74
N ALA A 430 12.31 -18.13 -27.05
CA ALA A 430 11.89 -17.06 -27.95
C ALA A 430 12.23 -15.67 -27.40
N GLU A 431 11.92 -15.40 -26.12
CA GLU A 431 12.25 -14.11 -25.51
C GLU A 431 13.77 -13.89 -25.42
N ALA A 432 14.55 -14.92 -25.07
CA ALA A 432 16.00 -14.83 -24.98
C ALA A 432 16.63 -14.54 -26.35
N ARG A 433 16.32 -15.36 -27.36
CA ARG A 433 16.89 -15.17 -28.70
C ARG A 433 16.44 -13.86 -29.34
N LEU A 434 15.20 -13.45 -29.11
CA LEU A 434 14.72 -12.17 -29.62
C LEU A 434 15.47 -11.00 -28.97
N ARG A 435 15.76 -11.04 -27.66
CA ARG A 435 16.60 -10.02 -27.02
C ARG A 435 17.99 -9.93 -27.65
N ASP A 436 18.63 -11.06 -27.91
CA ASP A 436 19.95 -11.09 -28.55
C ASP A 436 19.91 -10.45 -29.93
N VAL A 437 18.93 -10.83 -30.77
CA VAL A 437 18.77 -10.26 -32.12
C VAL A 437 18.51 -8.76 -32.08
N LEU A 438 17.64 -8.29 -31.19
CA LEU A 438 17.34 -6.86 -31.08
C LEU A 438 18.56 -6.07 -30.58
N ALA A 439 19.39 -6.65 -29.72
CA ALA A 439 20.65 -6.05 -29.32
C ALA A 439 21.65 -5.99 -30.49
N GLU A 440 21.77 -7.05 -31.28
CA GLU A 440 22.58 -7.09 -32.51
C GLU A 440 22.14 -6.00 -33.52
N GLU A 441 20.82 -5.81 -33.66
CA GLU A 441 20.20 -4.79 -34.52
C GLU A 441 20.15 -3.38 -33.88
N ARG A 442 20.64 -3.22 -32.65
CA ARG A 442 20.65 -1.96 -31.89
C ARG A 442 19.26 -1.35 -31.70
N ILE A 443 18.25 -2.19 -31.46
CA ILE A 443 16.89 -1.79 -31.11
C ILE A 443 16.73 -1.92 -29.58
N PRO A 444 16.76 -0.80 -28.83
CA PRO A 444 16.88 -0.83 -27.37
C PRO A 444 15.54 -1.07 -26.67
N VAL A 445 15.02 -2.29 -26.79
CA VAL A 445 13.76 -2.67 -26.15
C VAL A 445 13.95 -2.90 -24.64
N ARG A 446 13.20 -2.16 -23.82
CA ARG A 446 13.08 -2.34 -22.36
C ARG A 446 12.04 -3.40 -22.03
N ASN A 447 10.86 -3.35 -22.65
CA ASN A 447 9.77 -4.30 -22.42
C ASN A 447 9.66 -5.26 -23.59
N LEU A 448 9.82 -6.56 -23.34
CA LEU A 448 9.68 -7.61 -24.35
C LEU A 448 8.91 -8.79 -23.78
N ARG A 449 7.84 -9.19 -24.47
CA ARG A 449 7.05 -10.38 -24.15
C ARG A 449 6.72 -11.16 -25.42
N VAL A 450 6.92 -12.46 -25.39
CA VAL A 450 6.42 -13.38 -26.44
C VAL A 450 5.21 -14.09 -25.87
N ARG A 451 4.00 -13.71 -26.30
CA ARG A 451 2.72 -14.30 -25.88
C ARG A 451 2.45 -15.57 -26.67
N ASP A 452 2.19 -16.67 -25.97
CA ASP A 452 1.78 -17.94 -26.55
C ASP A 452 0.24 -18.03 -26.57
N LEU A 453 -0.33 -17.96 -27.77
CA LEU A 453 -1.77 -18.04 -28.01
C LEU A 453 -2.22 -19.45 -28.45
N GLY A 454 -1.46 -20.49 -28.10
CA GLY A 454 -1.74 -21.86 -28.52
C GLY A 454 -0.88 -22.25 -29.72
N ALA A 455 -1.36 -21.95 -30.93
CA ALA A 455 -0.71 -22.29 -32.20
C ALA A 455 0.25 -21.20 -32.72
N HIS A 456 0.05 -19.95 -32.29
CA HIS A 456 0.84 -18.81 -32.77
C HIS A 456 1.36 -17.95 -31.61
N ALA A 457 2.43 -17.21 -31.88
CA ALA A 457 3.01 -16.24 -30.97
C ALA A 457 2.60 -14.81 -31.34
N LYS A 458 2.40 -13.98 -30.32
CA LYS A 458 2.29 -12.53 -30.45
C LYS A 458 3.39 -11.83 -29.66
N VAL A 459 4.21 -11.03 -30.31
CA VAL A 459 5.34 -10.30 -29.71
C VAL A 459 4.87 -8.91 -29.32
N GLU A 460 5.07 -8.56 -28.04
CA GLU A 460 4.82 -7.22 -27.51
C GLU A 460 6.16 -6.57 -27.13
N VAL A 461 6.42 -5.38 -27.66
CA VAL A 461 7.60 -4.56 -27.36
C VAL A 461 7.22 -3.11 -27.03
N ASP A 462 8.15 -2.29 -26.54
CA ASP A 462 7.91 -0.85 -26.35
C ASP A 462 7.34 -0.20 -27.61
N ARG A 463 6.36 0.69 -27.45
CA ARG A 463 5.53 1.21 -28.54
C ARG A 463 6.36 1.92 -29.62
N GLU A 464 7.40 2.63 -29.20
CA GLU A 464 8.39 3.31 -30.03
C GLU A 464 9.22 2.36 -30.91
N HIS A 465 9.30 1.07 -30.57
CA HIS A 465 10.10 0.08 -31.26
C HIS A 465 9.28 -0.91 -32.09
N VAL A 466 7.95 -0.88 -32.01
CA VAL A 466 7.05 -1.79 -32.74
C VAL A 466 7.35 -1.83 -34.23
N ALA A 467 7.50 -0.66 -34.89
CA ALA A 467 7.76 -0.60 -36.32
C ALA A 467 9.11 -1.25 -36.70
N ALA A 468 10.16 -0.95 -35.94
CA ALA A 468 11.50 -1.51 -36.17
C ALA A 468 11.50 -3.05 -36.00
N VAL A 469 10.83 -3.56 -34.96
CA VAL A 469 10.70 -5.01 -34.74
C VAL A 469 9.83 -5.68 -35.80
N ALA A 470 8.79 -5.00 -36.28
CA ALA A 470 7.95 -5.50 -37.37
C ALA A 470 8.72 -5.70 -38.68
N ASP A 471 9.66 -4.81 -39.00
CA ASP A 471 10.48 -4.87 -40.21
C ASP A 471 11.64 -5.87 -40.10
N SER A 472 12.03 -6.25 -38.88
CA SER A 472 13.12 -7.21 -38.64
C SER A 472 12.71 -8.64 -38.98
N ARG A 473 13.29 -9.18 -40.06
CA ARG A 473 13.15 -10.61 -40.42
C ARG A 473 13.82 -11.52 -39.40
N ALA A 474 14.96 -11.08 -38.84
CA ALA A 474 15.69 -11.85 -37.84
C ALA A 474 14.88 -11.97 -36.54
N ALA A 475 14.19 -10.90 -36.13
CA ALA A 475 13.29 -10.93 -34.97
C ALA A 475 12.15 -11.95 -35.15
N ARG A 476 11.51 -11.98 -36.34
CA ARG A 476 10.47 -12.96 -36.64
C ARG A 476 11.01 -14.40 -36.66
N ALA A 477 12.18 -14.60 -37.26
CA ALA A 477 12.84 -15.91 -37.30
C ALA A 477 13.20 -16.41 -35.89
N ALA A 478 13.75 -15.55 -35.04
CA ALA A 478 14.09 -15.88 -33.65
C ALA A 478 12.92 -16.47 -32.86
N VAL A 479 11.71 -15.94 -33.07
CA VAL A 479 10.50 -16.46 -32.42
C VAL A 479 9.98 -17.72 -33.11
N ALA A 480 9.98 -17.76 -34.46
CA ALA A 480 9.52 -18.93 -35.21
C ALA A 480 10.36 -20.18 -34.88
N ASP A 481 11.69 -20.04 -34.83
CA ASP A 481 12.65 -21.11 -34.53
C ASP A 481 12.48 -21.68 -33.12
N ALA A 482 11.80 -20.97 -32.21
CA ALA A 482 11.47 -21.47 -30.89
C ALA A 482 10.32 -22.51 -30.88
N GLY A 483 9.59 -22.64 -31.99
CA GLY A 483 8.52 -23.61 -32.20
C GLY A 483 7.11 -23.00 -32.28
N PHE A 484 6.96 -21.88 -32.98
CA PHE A 484 5.67 -21.24 -33.26
C PHE A 484 5.37 -21.23 -34.76
N ASP A 485 4.17 -21.69 -35.15
CA ASP A 485 3.78 -21.83 -36.56
C ASP A 485 3.56 -20.46 -37.25
N ARG A 486 3.15 -19.47 -36.46
CA ARG A 486 2.95 -18.09 -36.90
C ARG A 486 3.43 -17.14 -35.81
N VAL A 487 4.08 -16.05 -36.24
CA VAL A 487 4.55 -14.96 -35.39
C VAL A 487 3.88 -13.67 -35.83
N GLU A 488 3.27 -12.98 -34.88
CA GLU A 488 2.66 -11.67 -35.05
C GLU A 488 3.37 -10.65 -34.16
N ILE A 489 3.55 -9.43 -34.66
CA ILE A 489 4.04 -8.31 -33.84
C ILE A 489 2.83 -7.45 -33.47
N ASP A 490 2.61 -7.24 -32.17
CA ASP A 490 1.48 -6.46 -31.67
C ASP A 490 1.66 -4.98 -32.02
N THR A 491 0.76 -4.45 -32.86
CA THR A 491 0.80 -3.06 -33.32
C THR A 491 0.52 -2.06 -32.19
N GLN A 492 -0.09 -2.50 -31.09
CA GLN A 492 -0.33 -1.66 -29.91
C GLN A 492 0.89 -1.59 -28.98
N GLY A 493 1.88 -2.46 -29.18
CA GLY A 493 3.04 -2.59 -28.30
C GLY A 493 2.70 -3.22 -26.93
N PHE A 494 3.66 -3.18 -26.02
CA PHE A 494 3.53 -3.70 -24.67
C PHE A 494 2.53 -2.89 -23.85
N ARG A 495 1.56 -3.58 -23.26
CA ARG A 495 0.56 -3.01 -22.35
C ARG A 495 0.44 -3.88 -21.11
N THR A 496 0.57 -3.28 -19.93
CA THR A 496 0.36 -4.00 -18.66
C THR A 496 -1.04 -4.58 -18.63
N GLY A 497 -1.15 -5.88 -18.35
CA GLY A 497 -2.44 -6.56 -18.27
C GLY A 497 -3.11 -6.88 -19.62
N SER A 498 -2.41 -6.77 -20.77
CA SER A 498 -2.98 -7.07 -22.10
C SER A 498 -3.72 -8.42 -22.18
N MET A 499 -3.22 -9.45 -21.49
CA MET A 499 -3.82 -10.78 -21.47
C MET A 499 -5.13 -10.86 -20.66
N ASN A 500 -5.38 -9.93 -19.74
CA ASN A 500 -6.60 -9.91 -18.93
C ASN A 500 -7.82 -9.49 -19.77
N GLU A 501 -7.63 -8.83 -20.91
CA GLU A 501 -8.70 -8.47 -21.85
C GLU A 501 -9.41 -9.72 -22.43
N LEU A 502 -8.78 -10.89 -22.32
CA LEU A 502 -9.33 -12.18 -22.73
C LEU A 502 -10.21 -12.85 -21.67
N LEU A 503 -10.22 -12.36 -20.42
CA LEU A 503 -11.01 -12.88 -19.29
C LEU A 503 -12.46 -12.36 -19.27
N LYS A 504 -13.07 -12.12 -20.44
CA LYS A 504 -14.44 -11.56 -20.52
C LYS A 504 -15.49 -12.39 -19.81
#